data_AF-A0A089HST5-F1
#
_entry.id   AF-A0A089HST5-F1
#
_cell.length_a   1.000
_cell.length_b   1.000
_cell.length_c   1.000
_cell.angle_alpha   90.00
_cell.angle_beta   90.00
_cell.angle_gamma   90.00
#
_symmetry.space_group_name_H-M   'P 1'
#
loop_
_entity.id
_entity.type
_entity.pdbx_description
1 polymer ?
#
loop_
_entity_poly.entity_id
_entity_poly.type
_entity_poly.pdbx_seq_one_letter_code
_entity_poly.pdbx_strand_id
1 'polypeptide(L)'
;MIRDYQAIQKTWFLRGKQRIIPTTGKHRGVKLLATVDYETGRIVWQEDEEYTAETFLAFLQKVLAAYPTGKLVLVLDNARIHHAKLLQPFLEEQKNRLQLVFLPPYSPQLNIVEGLWKWLKSSVINNVFYSTVSEIRLRVGQFMDEIMKRPHVIIDRLCVRF
;
A
#
# COMPACT_ATOMS: atom_id res chain seq x y z
N MET A 1 -6.59 -1.22 0.85
CA MET A 1 -7.48 -1.99 -0.07
C MET A 1 -7.55 -1.28 -1.42
N ILE A 2 -7.28 -2.01 -2.50
CA ILE A 2 -7.37 -1.54 -3.88
C ILE A 2 -8.59 -2.20 -4.53
N ARG A 3 -9.56 -1.41 -4.98
CA ARG A 3 -10.85 -1.85 -5.55
C ARG A 3 -10.95 -1.47 -7.03
N ASP A 4 -11.69 -2.25 -7.82
CA ASP A 4 -11.88 -2.05 -9.26
C ASP A 4 -12.98 -1.02 -9.63
N TYR A 5 -14.08 -0.96 -8.89
CA TYR A 5 -15.35 -0.44 -9.42
C TYR A 5 -15.56 1.09 -9.42
N GLN A 6 -14.59 1.92 -8.99
CA GLN A 6 -14.82 3.38 -8.84
C GLN A 6 -13.71 4.29 -9.37
N ALA A 7 -12.77 3.74 -10.11
CA ALA A 7 -11.58 4.47 -10.52
C ALA A 7 -11.76 5.20 -11.86
N ILE A 8 -12.90 5.86 -12.10
CA ILE A 8 -13.01 6.74 -13.26
C ILE A 8 -12.25 8.03 -12.92
N GLN A 9 -11.30 8.39 -13.78
CA GLN A 9 -10.56 9.64 -13.68
C GLN A 9 -10.65 10.41 -14.98
N LYS A 10 -10.49 11.73 -14.89
CA LYS A 10 -10.44 12.60 -16.06
C LYS A 10 -9.34 12.13 -17.01
N THR A 11 -9.70 11.98 -18.29
CA THR A 11 -8.78 11.61 -19.36
C THR A 11 -9.21 12.28 -20.66
N TRP A 12 -8.30 12.38 -21.61
CA TRP A 12 -8.56 12.98 -22.92
C TRP A 12 -9.14 11.95 -23.89
N PHE A 13 -10.15 12.37 -24.63
CA PHE A 13 -10.76 11.62 -25.72
C PHE A 13 -11.22 12.59 -26.80
N LEU A 14 -11.30 12.10 -28.04
CA LEU A 14 -11.83 12.89 -29.15
C LEU A 14 -13.28 13.26 -28.85
N ARG A 15 -13.68 14.49 -29.22
CA ARG A 15 -15.06 14.97 -29.06
C ARG A 15 -16.03 13.97 -29.72
N GLY A 16 -17.05 13.53 -28.98
CA GLY A 16 -18.02 12.53 -29.43
C GLY A 16 -17.56 11.06 -29.35
N LYS A 17 -16.31 10.80 -28.96
CA LYS A 17 -15.76 9.43 -28.77
C LYS A 17 -15.35 9.20 -27.32
N GLN A 18 -16.21 9.58 -26.37
CA GLN A 18 -15.96 9.37 -24.95
C GLN A 18 -15.77 7.88 -24.65
N ARG A 19 -14.68 7.55 -23.95
CA ARG A 19 -14.38 6.17 -23.58
C ARG A 19 -15.42 5.68 -22.57
N ILE A 20 -16.03 4.55 -22.89
CA ILE A 20 -16.95 3.83 -22.00
C ILE A 20 -16.15 2.75 -21.29
N ILE A 21 -16.31 2.65 -19.98
CA ILE A 21 -15.57 1.71 -19.14
C ILE A 21 -16.60 0.81 -18.46
N PRO A 22 -16.67 -0.48 -18.82
CA PRO A 22 -17.58 -1.42 -18.18
C PRO A 22 -17.32 -1.53 -16.67
N THR A 23 -18.34 -1.88 -15.90
CA THR A 23 -18.19 -2.19 -14.47
C THR A 23 -19.01 -3.44 -14.13
N THR A 24 -18.55 -4.23 -13.15
CA THR A 24 -19.24 -5.46 -12.75
C THR A 24 -20.33 -5.24 -11.69
N GLY A 25 -20.38 -4.07 -11.06
CA GLY A 25 -21.25 -3.80 -9.91
C GLY A 25 -20.90 -4.59 -8.62
N LYS A 26 -19.82 -5.37 -8.62
CA LYS A 26 -19.36 -6.16 -7.46
C LYS A 26 -18.16 -5.50 -6.79
N HIS A 27 -18.08 -5.57 -5.46
CA HIS A 27 -16.97 -5.02 -4.69
C HIS A 27 -15.77 -5.98 -4.70
N ARG A 28 -15.04 -6.00 -5.81
CA ARG A 28 -13.85 -6.85 -5.99
C ARG A 28 -12.58 -6.03 -5.78
N GLY A 29 -11.57 -6.64 -5.17
CA GLY A 29 -10.34 -5.93 -4.85
C GLY A 29 -9.37 -6.77 -4.03
N VAL A 30 -8.17 -6.22 -3.87
CA VAL A 30 -7.08 -6.81 -3.10
C VAL A 30 -6.81 -5.98 -1.85
N LYS A 31 -6.49 -6.63 -0.74
CA LYS A 31 -6.06 -5.96 0.49
C LYS A 31 -4.54 -6.04 0.54
N LEU A 32 -3.91 -4.88 0.73
CA LEU A 32 -2.48 -4.73 0.68
C LEU A 32 -2.01 -4.05 1.95
N LEU A 33 -0.90 -4.52 2.48
CA LEU A 33 -0.09 -3.85 3.48
C LEU A 33 1.25 -3.51 2.82
N ALA A 34 1.77 -2.31 3.08
CA ALA A 34 3.08 -1.91 2.58
C ALA A 34 3.75 -0.93 3.53
N THR A 35 5.08 -0.90 3.46
CA THR A 35 5.96 0.10 4.05
C THR A 35 6.83 0.67 2.93
N VAL A 36 7.23 1.93 3.08
CA VAL A 36 8.22 2.58 2.22
C VAL A 36 9.31 3.13 3.13
N ASP A 37 10.54 2.70 2.91
CA ASP A 37 11.73 3.31 3.49
C ASP A 37 12.00 4.63 2.77
N TYR A 38 11.94 5.74 3.51
CA TYR A 38 12.06 7.08 2.96
C TYR A 38 13.50 7.43 2.53
N GLU A 39 14.51 6.74 3.07
CA GLU A 39 15.91 6.97 2.71
C GLU A 39 16.30 6.18 1.46
N THR A 40 15.86 4.91 1.39
CA THR A 40 16.30 3.99 0.33
C THR A 40 15.27 3.77 -0.77
N GLY A 41 14.01 4.16 -0.56
CA GLY A 41 12.91 3.87 -1.47
C GLY A 41 12.49 2.39 -1.46
N ARG A 42 13.06 1.57 -0.55
CA ARG A 42 12.72 0.15 -0.45
C ARG A 42 11.28 -0.03 0.01
N ILE A 43 10.56 -0.92 -0.67
CA ILE A 43 9.19 -1.28 -0.32
C ILE A 43 9.19 -2.71 0.23
N VAL A 44 8.54 -2.90 1.38
CA VAL A 44 8.11 -4.22 1.86
C VAL A 44 6.60 -4.23 1.81
N TRP A 45 6.02 -5.16 1.06
CA TRP A 45 4.57 -5.25 0.90
C TRP A 45 4.08 -6.69 0.97
N GLN A 46 2.81 -6.88 1.28
CA GLN A 46 2.12 -8.15 1.21
C GLN A 46 0.69 -7.97 0.74
N GLU A 47 0.14 -9.02 0.13
CA GLU A 47 -1.27 -9.14 -0.18
C GLU A 47 -1.91 -10.16 0.75
N ASP A 48 -3.09 -9.83 1.25
CA ASP A 48 -3.89 -10.73 2.07
C ASP A 48 -5.36 -10.73 1.62
N GLU A 49 -6.07 -11.81 1.92
CA GLU A 49 -7.52 -11.89 1.71
C GLU A 49 -8.29 -11.06 2.75
N GLU A 50 -7.69 -10.89 3.93
CA GLU A 50 -8.25 -10.18 5.07
C GLU A 50 -7.34 -9.07 5.59
N TYR A 51 -7.90 -8.18 6.42
CA TYR A 51 -7.15 -7.08 7.04
C TYR A 51 -7.37 -7.19 8.54
N THR A 52 -6.67 -8.13 9.15
CA THR A 52 -6.80 -8.52 10.56
C THR A 52 -5.52 -8.23 11.35
N ALA A 53 -5.59 -8.36 12.67
CA ALA A 53 -4.41 -8.20 13.53
C ALA A 53 -3.34 -9.25 13.25
N GLU A 54 -3.74 -10.47 12.89
CA GLU A 54 -2.86 -11.59 12.56
C GLU A 54 -2.10 -11.33 11.24
N THR A 55 -2.81 -10.87 10.21
CA THR A 55 -2.16 -10.48 8.93
C THR A 55 -1.15 -9.36 9.15
N PHE A 56 -1.46 -8.40 10.03
CA PHE A 56 -0.54 -7.32 10.37
C PHE A 56 0.65 -7.79 11.21
N LEU A 57 0.46 -8.73 12.15
CA LEU A 57 1.56 -9.35 12.88
C LEU A 57 2.53 -10.06 11.93
N ALA A 58 2.02 -10.86 11.00
CA ALA A 58 2.82 -11.50 9.96
C ALA A 58 3.57 -10.47 9.10
N PHE A 59 2.93 -9.33 8.82
CA PHE A 59 3.58 -8.23 8.11
C PHE A 59 4.74 -7.62 8.89
N LEU A 60 4.57 -7.38 10.20
CA LEU A 60 5.64 -6.85 11.05
C LEU A 60 6.84 -7.80 11.09
N GLN A 61 6.59 -9.12 11.16
CA GLN A 61 7.64 -10.14 11.07
C GLN A 61 8.36 -10.08 9.71
N LYS A 62 7.62 -9.93 8.61
CA LYS A 62 8.18 -9.77 7.27
C LYS A 62 9.05 -8.51 7.15
N VAL A 63 8.63 -7.40 7.75
CA VAL A 63 9.41 -6.16 7.79
C VAL A 63 10.70 -6.35 8.59
N LEU A 64 10.64 -6.97 9.77
CA LEU A 64 11.85 -7.28 10.56
C LEU A 64 12.82 -8.19 9.79
N ALA A 65 12.31 -9.19 9.07
CA ALA A 65 13.15 -10.07 8.23
C ALA A 65 13.80 -9.30 7.07
N ALA A 66 13.13 -8.29 6.51
CA ALA A 66 13.69 -7.46 5.45
C ALA A 66 14.83 -6.53 5.94
N TYR A 67 14.83 -6.19 7.24
CA TYR A 67 15.83 -5.35 7.91
C TYR A 67 16.41 -6.08 9.14
N PRO A 68 17.33 -7.04 8.93
CA PRO A 68 17.80 -7.93 9.99
C PRO A 68 18.62 -7.23 11.09
N THR A 69 19.07 -6.01 10.85
CA THR A 69 19.92 -5.22 11.76
C THR A 69 19.34 -3.82 11.97
N GLY A 70 19.85 -3.07 12.95
CA GLY A 70 19.40 -1.70 13.24
C GLY A 70 18.01 -1.57 13.89
N LYS A 71 17.70 -0.43 14.50
CA LYS A 71 16.38 -0.19 15.10
C LYS A 71 15.40 0.27 14.02
N LEU A 72 14.21 -0.30 13.99
CA LEU A 72 13.13 0.07 13.07
C LEU A 72 12.12 0.96 13.78
N VAL A 73 11.78 2.07 13.13
CA VAL A 73 10.67 2.94 13.54
C VAL A 73 9.64 2.92 12.41
N LEU A 74 8.49 2.31 12.67
CA LEU A 74 7.38 2.28 11.71
C LEU A 74 6.39 3.39 12.03
N VAL A 75 6.20 4.29 11.08
CA VAL A 75 5.20 5.35 11.14
C VAL A 75 3.89 4.84 10.53
N LEU A 76 2.83 4.80 11.33
CA LEU A 76 1.56 4.18 10.99
C LEU A 76 0.40 5.17 11.14
N ASP A 77 -0.69 4.89 10.42
CA ASP A 77 -1.99 5.51 10.71
C ASP A 77 -2.65 4.81 11.93
N ASN A 78 -3.83 5.32 12.32
CA ASN A 78 -4.57 4.82 13.47
C ASN A 78 -5.57 3.71 13.10
N ALA A 79 -5.27 2.87 12.10
CA ALA A 79 -6.12 1.73 11.77
C ALA A 79 -6.27 0.82 13.01
N ARG A 80 -7.51 0.37 13.28
CA ARG A 80 -7.83 -0.41 14.49
C ARG A 80 -6.95 -1.65 14.68
N ILE A 81 -6.55 -2.29 13.58
CA ILE A 81 -5.67 -3.47 13.60
C ILE A 81 -4.29 -3.18 14.19
N HIS A 82 -3.77 -1.95 14.06
CA HIS A 82 -2.46 -1.57 14.59
C HIS A 82 -2.46 -1.44 16.12
N HIS A 83 -3.65 -1.33 16.73
CA HIS A 83 -3.85 -1.22 18.17
C HIS A 83 -4.37 -2.52 18.81
N ALA A 84 -4.41 -3.62 18.04
CA ALA A 84 -4.94 -4.88 18.54
C ALA A 84 -4.08 -5.42 19.69
N LYS A 85 -4.73 -5.84 20.79
CA LYS A 85 -4.06 -6.43 21.96
C LYS A 85 -3.22 -7.66 21.61
N LEU A 86 -3.61 -8.39 20.56
CA LEU A 86 -2.87 -9.53 20.02
C LEU A 86 -1.41 -9.21 19.68
N LEU A 87 -1.10 -7.96 19.34
CA LEU A 87 0.25 -7.53 18.99
C LEU A 87 1.16 -7.35 20.21
N GLN A 88 0.60 -7.18 21.42
CA GLN A 88 1.36 -6.77 22.60
C GLN A 88 2.53 -7.71 22.94
N PRO A 89 2.38 -9.05 22.97
CA PRO A 89 3.50 -9.93 23.30
C PRO A 89 4.67 -9.79 22.32
N PHE A 90 4.35 -9.70 21.03
CA PHE A 90 5.35 -9.52 19.97
C PHE A 90 6.04 -8.15 20.05
N LEU A 91 5.28 -7.08 20.29
CA LEU A 91 5.85 -5.74 20.42
C LEU A 91 6.74 -5.61 21.67
N GLU A 92 6.40 -6.29 22.76
CA GLU A 92 7.24 -6.35 23.96
C GLU A 92 8.53 -7.13 23.71
N GLU A 93 8.45 -8.29 23.04
CA GLU A 93 9.61 -9.08 22.62
C GLU A 93 10.55 -8.25 21.72
N GLN A 94 9.97 -7.48 20.80
CA GLN A 94 10.71 -6.69 19.82
C GLN A 94 10.97 -5.25 20.25
N LYS A 95 10.71 -4.84 21.50
CA LYS A 95 10.77 -3.42 21.93
C LYS A 95 12.09 -2.70 21.66
N ASN A 96 13.20 -3.44 21.68
CA ASN A 96 14.54 -2.90 21.40
C ASN A 96 14.84 -2.82 19.89
N ARG A 97 14.08 -3.54 19.07
CA ARG A 97 14.25 -3.67 17.62
C ARG A 97 13.21 -2.87 16.83
N LEU A 98 11.96 -2.83 17.29
CA LEU A 98 10.81 -2.28 16.58
C LEU A 98 10.06 -1.29 17.48
N GLN A 99 9.85 -0.09 16.96
CA GLN A 99 9.03 0.95 17.57
C GLN A 99 7.93 1.37 16.60
N LEU A 100 6.68 1.36 17.06
CA LEU A 100 5.56 1.91 16.30
C LEU A 100 5.32 3.35 16.72
N VAL A 101 5.18 4.24 15.74
CA VAL A 101 4.85 5.66 15.92
C VAL A 101 3.59 5.95 15.14
N PHE A 102 2.61 6.56 15.79
CA PHE A 102 1.31 6.83 15.19
C PHE A 102 1.21 8.29 14.75
N LEU A 103 0.74 8.49 13.52
CA LEU A 103 0.43 9.81 12.99
C LEU A 103 -0.76 10.44 13.73
N PRO A 104 -0.89 11.78 13.71
CA PRO A 104 -2.11 12.44 14.15
C PRO A 104 -3.34 11.87 13.41
N PRO A 105 -4.50 11.74 14.08
CA PRO A 105 -5.72 11.30 13.44
C PRO A 105 -6.04 12.11 12.17
N TYR A 106 -6.62 11.45 11.18
CA TYR A 106 -7.06 12.06 9.91
C TYR A 106 -5.96 12.83 9.15
N SER A 107 -4.70 12.38 9.24
CA SER A 107 -3.57 13.00 8.54
C SER A 107 -2.98 12.12 7.42
N PRO A 108 -3.78 11.68 6.43
CA PRO A 108 -3.31 10.78 5.36
C PRO A 108 -2.20 11.39 4.49
N GLN A 109 -2.11 12.73 4.43
CA GLN A 109 -1.05 13.45 3.70
C GLN A 109 0.35 13.23 4.29
N LEU A 110 0.44 12.84 5.57
CA LEU A 110 1.71 12.53 6.23
C LEU A 110 2.13 11.06 6.03
N ASN A 111 1.23 10.21 5.53
CA ASN A 111 1.51 8.80 5.30
C ASN A 111 2.00 8.58 3.86
N ILE A 112 3.30 8.31 3.69
CA ILE A 112 3.94 8.06 2.38
C ILE A 112 3.23 6.94 1.61
N VAL A 113 2.76 5.91 2.32
CA VAL A 113 2.08 4.75 1.71
C VAL A 113 0.75 5.17 1.04
N GLU A 114 0.08 6.22 1.50
CA GLU A 114 -1.10 6.77 0.80
C GLU A 114 -0.75 7.33 -0.58
N GLY A 115 0.44 7.92 -0.72
CA GLY A 115 1.01 8.33 -2.01
C GLY A 115 1.26 7.13 -2.92
N LEU A 116 1.83 6.04 -2.38
CA LEU A 116 2.02 4.78 -3.10
C LEU A 116 0.69 4.22 -3.61
N TRP A 117 -0.35 4.22 -2.78
CA TRP A 117 -1.69 3.77 -3.17
C TRP A 117 -2.31 4.63 -4.27
N LYS A 118 -2.15 5.95 -4.21
CA LYS A 118 -2.59 6.85 -5.30
C LYS A 118 -1.87 6.55 -6.60
N TRP A 119 -0.56 6.31 -6.54
CA TRP A 119 0.24 5.98 -7.73
C TRP A 119 -0.16 4.63 -8.33
N LEU A 120 -0.33 3.60 -7.51
CA LEU A 120 -0.80 2.30 -7.93
C LEU A 120 -2.18 2.41 -8.61
N LYS A 121 -3.14 3.08 -7.96
CA LYS A 121 -4.48 3.28 -8.55
C LYS A 121 -4.39 3.99 -9.89
N SER A 122 -3.59 5.06 -9.98
CA SER A 122 -3.38 5.80 -11.24
C SER A 122 -2.79 4.98 -12.36
N SER A 123 -1.94 4.00 -12.05
CA SER A 123 -1.21 3.23 -13.05
C SER A 123 -1.95 1.96 -13.46
N VAL A 124 -2.67 1.36 -12.52
CA VAL A 124 -3.22 0.01 -12.68
C VAL A 124 -4.74 0.01 -12.76
N ILE A 125 -5.43 0.84 -11.98
CA ILE A 125 -6.87 0.70 -11.78
C ILE A 125 -7.66 1.77 -12.54
N ASN A 126 -7.15 3.00 -12.57
CA ASN A 126 -7.87 4.14 -13.10
C ASN A 126 -8.16 3.93 -14.59
N ASN A 127 -9.44 4.05 -14.96
CA ASN A 127 -9.94 3.90 -16.31
C ASN A 127 -9.66 2.52 -16.98
N VAL A 128 -9.51 1.46 -16.18
CA VAL A 128 -9.31 0.09 -16.65
C VAL A 128 -10.39 -0.82 -16.07
N PHE A 129 -10.91 -1.73 -16.89
CA PHE A 129 -11.84 -2.77 -16.47
C PHE A 129 -11.11 -4.11 -16.34
N TYR A 130 -11.27 -4.75 -15.19
CA TYR A 130 -10.81 -6.12 -14.95
C TYR A 130 -12.00 -7.05 -14.79
N SER A 131 -11.94 -8.20 -15.45
CA SER A 131 -13.01 -9.19 -15.41
C SER A 131 -12.94 -10.07 -14.15
N THR A 132 -11.73 -10.22 -13.58
CA THR A 132 -11.47 -11.05 -12.40
C THR A 132 -10.56 -10.38 -11.38
N VAL A 133 -10.63 -10.82 -10.11
CA VAL A 133 -9.70 -10.37 -9.06
C VAL A 133 -8.27 -10.82 -9.36
N SER A 134 -8.09 -12.00 -9.98
CA SER A 134 -6.78 -12.53 -10.35
C SER A 134 -6.04 -11.62 -11.33
N GLU A 135 -6.75 -10.98 -12.26
CA GLU A 135 -6.15 -9.97 -13.13
C GLU A 135 -5.66 -8.74 -12.34
N ILE A 136 -6.46 -8.27 -11.37
CA ILE A 136 -6.06 -7.15 -10.50
C ILE A 136 -4.79 -7.52 -9.72
N ARG A 137 -4.76 -8.71 -9.11
CA ARG A 137 -3.60 -9.24 -8.38
C ARG A 137 -2.34 -9.25 -9.23
N LEU A 138 -2.43 -9.83 -10.42
CA LEU A 138 -1.31 -9.91 -11.37
C LEU A 138 -0.79 -8.50 -11.71
N ARG A 139 -1.67 -7.56 -12.03
CA ARG A 139 -1.26 -6.20 -12.40
C ARG A 139 -0.71 -5.40 -11.23
N VAL A 140 -1.25 -5.59 -10.03
CA VAL A 140 -0.72 -5.00 -8.80
C VAL A 140 0.70 -5.53 -8.52
N GLY A 141 0.91 -6.85 -8.61
CA GLY A 141 2.22 -7.46 -8.45
C GLY A 141 3.23 -6.94 -9.46
N GLN A 142 2.87 -6.95 -10.75
CA GLN A 142 3.71 -6.39 -11.82
C GLN A 142 4.07 -4.92 -11.57
N PHE A 143 3.11 -4.11 -11.14
CA PHE A 143 3.37 -2.71 -10.80
C PHE A 143 4.39 -2.57 -9.66
N MET A 144 4.20 -3.34 -8.57
CA MET A 144 5.13 -3.32 -7.43
C MET A 144 6.55 -3.74 -7.86
N ASP A 145 6.68 -4.84 -8.61
CA ASP A 145 7.96 -5.32 -9.10
C ASP A 145 8.67 -4.28 -9.99
N GLU A 146 7.92 -3.60 -10.86
CA GLU A 146 8.47 -2.60 -11.78
C GLU A 146 8.94 -1.31 -11.09
N ILE A 147 8.23 -0.85 -10.06
CA ILE A 147 8.68 0.34 -9.31
C ILE A 147 9.85 0.01 -8.38
N MET A 148 9.87 -1.19 -7.80
CA MET A 148 10.92 -1.62 -6.88
C MET A 148 12.28 -1.80 -7.58
N LYS A 149 12.31 -1.97 -8.90
CA LYS A 149 13.54 -1.91 -9.71
C LYS A 149 14.18 -0.52 -9.74
N ARG A 150 13.44 0.54 -9.39
CA ARG A 150 13.87 1.94 -9.49
C ARG A 150 13.57 2.71 -8.19
N PRO A 151 14.28 2.40 -7.09
CA PRO A 151 14.02 2.98 -5.77
C PRO A 151 14.09 4.51 -5.73
N HIS A 152 14.99 5.13 -6.48
CA HIS A 152 15.10 6.60 -6.56
C HIS A 152 13.80 7.26 -7.06
N VAL A 153 13.08 6.64 -8.01
CA VAL A 153 11.79 7.17 -8.50
C VAL A 153 10.73 7.12 -7.41
N ILE A 154 10.78 6.13 -6.53
CA ILE A 154 9.85 6.00 -5.39
C ILE A 154 10.06 7.19 -4.46
N ILE A 155 11.30 7.48 -4.08
CA ILE A 155 11.64 8.63 -3.22
C ILE A 155 11.18 9.93 -3.91
N ASP A 156 11.58 10.14 -5.16
CA ASP A 156 11.32 11.40 -5.89
C ASP A 156 9.85 11.71 -6.06
N ARG A 157 9.04 10.65 -6.16
CA ARG A 157 7.61 10.77 -6.37
C ARG A 157 6.83 10.87 -5.07
N LEU A 158 7.24 10.12 -4.04
CA LEU A 158 6.46 9.95 -2.82
C LEU A 158 6.95 10.81 -1.66
N CYS A 159 8.25 11.10 -1.62
CA CYS A 159 8.87 11.92 -0.58
C CYS A 159 8.99 13.36 -1.07
N VAL A 160 8.68 14.31 -0.19
CA VAL A 160 8.92 15.72 -0.48
C VAL A 160 10.43 15.95 -0.42
N ARG A 161 11.04 16.35 -1.55
CA ARG A 161 12.40 16.88 -1.57
C ARG A 161 12.35 18.33 -1.08
N PHE A 162 12.97 18.61 0.06
CA PHE A 162 13.23 19.98 0.53
C PHE A 162 14.48 20.54 -0.15
#